data_AF-A0A8D3APT5-F1
#
_entry.id   AF-A0A8D3APT5-F1
#
_cell.length_a   1.000
_cell.length_b   1.000
_cell.length_c   1.000
_cell.angle_alpha   90.00
_cell.angle_beta   90.00
_cell.angle_gamma   90.00
#
_symmetry.space_group_name_H-M   'P 1'
#
loop_
_entity.id
_entity.type
_entity.pdbx_description
1 polymer ?
#
loop_
_entity_poly.entity_id
_entity_poly.type
_entity_poly.pdbx_seq_one_letter_code
_entity_poly.pdbx_strand_id
1 'polypeptide(L)'
;FVFSIIPAHDSDSAKSLKIRRSHAAVLLRAQETRKFLALPIEEKTTHAARMMAKLKKELVGEVEEEEEEKKEKMKNLKQIKGKTTLPKPTPGRHELKMAMMRRGERLSLMTKRSEISKMDRAIAKEERQLRRLERTIEGDNLSFEEFLRENEKKSVEARTFFEREAKSKQEKTAKIKKLTAEIGTITRSELAKSEEILVDYKRYKELLFKLSPPEWQEAQRAKASGARVLSVEDTRGEQKKQPVESAISNKGEYFTLRSQCTCLRQSFVSCVCVCVCVCVCVCVTSVQEEPELYFSDPHQLLDLVTALTEQNLSLIQNSTRVEEAAEELRQSLGTARKKIENDEEQLKLQINDINQRINEEKARGNRLKQKVQLHVSLNSEDQDVMLDALGEKVAEVHRACVDDRVTNLSTLEKLASIENHLSVLLQSLESMPEESVAMMKKIKDSERRKLLREQREKQKERMERYLERSLADSKKIVSHFP
;
A
#
# COMPACT_ATOMS: atom_id res chain seq x y z
N PHE A 1 -53.91 -36.32 46.21
CA PHE A 1 -53.52 -37.58 46.87
C PHE A 1 -52.66 -37.24 48.08
N VAL A 2 -52.87 -37.93 49.20
CA VAL A 2 -52.03 -37.80 50.41
C VAL A 2 -50.82 -38.71 50.25
N PHE A 3 -49.62 -38.22 50.57
CA PHE A 3 -48.50 -39.08 50.99
C PHE A 3 -47.58 -38.35 51.95
N SER A 4 -47.39 -38.92 53.14
CA SER A 4 -46.48 -38.43 54.17
C SER A 4 -45.07 -39.01 53.96
N ILE A 5 -44.03 -38.20 54.15
CA ILE A 5 -42.67 -38.70 54.44
C ILE A 5 -42.10 -37.91 55.63
N ILE A 6 -41.46 -38.63 56.54
CA ILE A 6 -40.94 -38.18 57.84
C ILE A 6 -39.47 -37.72 57.69
N PRO A 7 -39.00 -36.68 58.39
CA PRO A 7 -37.62 -36.20 58.28
C PRO A 7 -36.60 -37.15 58.92
N ALA A 8 -35.61 -37.62 58.15
CA ALA A 8 -34.56 -38.55 58.59
C ALA A 8 -33.29 -37.82 59.09
N HIS A 9 -33.42 -37.00 60.14
CA HIS A 9 -32.38 -36.05 60.56
C HIS A 9 -31.29 -36.60 61.52
N ASP A 10 -31.09 -37.92 61.58
CA ASP A 10 -30.13 -38.57 62.50
C ASP A 10 -28.86 -39.14 61.84
N SER A 11 -28.85 -39.33 60.52
CA SER A 11 -27.81 -40.16 59.89
C SER A 11 -26.39 -39.57 59.93
N ASP A 12 -26.25 -38.24 60.01
CA ASP A 12 -24.94 -37.57 59.90
C ASP A 12 -24.21 -37.39 61.24
N SER A 13 -24.94 -37.36 62.36
CA SER A 13 -24.33 -37.35 63.70
C SER A 13 -23.50 -38.62 63.93
N ALA A 14 -24.08 -39.78 63.61
CA ALA A 14 -23.41 -41.08 63.72
C ALA A 14 -22.19 -41.22 62.77
N LYS A 15 -22.27 -40.66 61.55
CA LYS A 15 -21.14 -40.62 60.60
C LYS A 15 -20.01 -39.73 61.14
N SER A 16 -20.33 -38.52 61.59
CA SER A 16 -19.39 -37.57 62.19
C SER A 16 -18.65 -38.18 63.39
N LEU A 17 -19.37 -38.88 64.28
CA LEU A 17 -18.78 -39.55 65.44
C LEU A 17 -17.86 -40.73 65.04
N LYS A 18 -18.23 -41.51 64.00
CA LYS A 18 -17.35 -42.56 63.44
C LYS A 18 -16.07 -41.97 62.83
N ILE A 19 -16.17 -40.88 62.07
CA ILE A 19 -15.02 -40.20 61.45
C ILE A 19 -14.09 -39.61 62.53
N ARG A 20 -14.63 -38.99 63.58
CA ARG A 20 -13.82 -38.50 64.72
C ARG A 20 -13.10 -39.64 65.46
N ARG A 21 -13.77 -40.79 65.66
CA ARG A 21 -13.15 -41.97 66.29
C ARG A 21 -12.07 -42.62 65.41
N SER A 22 -12.27 -42.75 64.10
CA SER A 22 -11.23 -43.27 63.20
C SER A 22 -10.03 -42.33 63.10
N HIS A 23 -10.25 -41.01 63.02
CA HIS A 23 -9.18 -40.02 63.02
C HIS A 23 -8.37 -40.04 64.32
N ALA A 24 -9.01 -40.15 65.48
CA ALA A 24 -8.32 -40.31 66.76
C ALA A 24 -7.47 -41.60 66.82
N ALA A 25 -7.97 -42.72 66.30
CA ALA A 25 -7.21 -43.97 66.22
C ALA A 25 -6.01 -43.89 65.26
N VAL A 26 -6.13 -43.15 64.15
CA VAL A 26 -5.01 -42.86 63.24
C VAL A 26 -3.96 -41.97 63.90
N LEU A 27 -4.38 -40.92 64.63
CA LEU A 27 -3.48 -40.03 65.36
C LEU A 27 -2.71 -40.75 66.49
N LEU A 28 -3.38 -41.65 67.22
CA LEU A 28 -2.71 -42.50 68.23
C LEU A 28 -1.64 -43.39 67.59
N ARG A 29 -1.96 -44.10 66.50
CA ARG A 29 -0.98 -44.91 65.76
C ARG A 29 0.18 -44.07 65.22
N ALA A 30 -0.07 -42.86 64.73
CA ALA A 30 0.96 -41.94 64.28
C ALA A 30 1.84 -41.42 65.44
N GLN A 31 1.30 -41.29 66.65
CA GLN A 31 2.07 -40.96 67.85
C GLN A 31 2.91 -42.16 68.33
N GLU A 32 2.39 -43.39 68.24
CA GLU A 32 3.12 -44.63 68.54
C GLU A 32 4.29 -44.86 67.58
N THR A 33 4.09 -44.70 66.27
CA THR A 33 5.19 -44.83 65.29
C THR A 33 6.25 -43.75 65.48
N ARG A 34 5.84 -42.50 65.78
CA ARG A 34 6.78 -41.41 66.08
C ARG A 34 7.57 -41.65 67.36
N LYS A 35 6.97 -42.24 68.40
CA LYS A 35 7.68 -42.70 69.61
C LYS A 35 8.69 -43.82 69.29
N PHE A 36 8.29 -44.82 68.51
CA PHE A 36 9.19 -45.92 68.10
C PHE A 36 10.37 -45.44 67.25
N LEU A 37 10.16 -44.47 66.36
CA LEU A 37 11.24 -43.87 65.56
C LEU A 37 12.26 -43.10 66.41
N ALA A 38 11.87 -42.60 67.59
CA ALA A 38 12.75 -41.86 68.49
C ALA A 38 13.63 -42.73 69.40
N LEU A 39 13.44 -44.06 69.43
CA LEU A 39 14.28 -44.97 70.24
C LEU A 39 15.70 -45.15 69.66
N PRO A 40 16.71 -45.51 70.47
CA PRO A 40 18.00 -46.00 70.00
C PRO A 40 17.87 -47.17 69.01
N ILE A 41 18.90 -47.40 68.18
CA ILE A 41 18.86 -48.47 67.15
C ILE A 41 18.83 -49.86 67.79
N GLU A 42 19.55 -50.05 68.89
CA GLU A 42 19.59 -51.31 69.66
C GLU A 42 18.22 -51.71 70.26
N GLU A 43 17.34 -50.74 70.52
CA GLU A 43 16.01 -50.97 71.08
C GLU A 43 14.92 -51.21 69.99
N LYS A 44 15.25 -51.00 68.71
CA LYS A 44 14.29 -51.06 67.59
C LYS A 44 13.99 -52.48 67.13
N THR A 45 13.26 -53.20 67.97
CA THR A 45 12.70 -54.54 67.68
C THR A 45 11.90 -54.60 66.36
N THR A 46 12.06 -55.72 65.64
CA THR A 46 11.41 -55.96 64.34
C THR A 46 9.88 -55.94 64.43
N HIS A 47 9.19 -55.76 63.30
CA HIS A 47 7.73 -55.76 63.26
C HIS A 47 7.14 -57.07 63.82
N ALA A 48 7.72 -58.22 63.44
CA ALA A 48 7.35 -59.52 63.98
C ALA A 48 7.54 -59.59 65.51
N ALA A 49 8.67 -59.14 66.04
CA ALA A 49 8.91 -59.11 67.49
C ALA A 49 7.92 -58.21 68.24
N ARG A 50 7.47 -57.09 67.64
CA ARG A 50 6.44 -56.23 68.24
C ARG A 50 5.03 -56.83 68.20
N MET A 51 4.67 -57.53 67.12
CA MET A 51 3.42 -58.29 67.07
C MET A 51 3.42 -59.45 68.07
N MET A 52 4.54 -60.17 68.19
CA MET A 52 4.75 -61.23 69.19
C MET A 52 4.70 -60.68 70.62
N ALA A 53 5.29 -59.51 70.89
CA ALA A 53 5.22 -58.86 72.19
C ALA A 53 3.82 -58.33 72.53
N LYS A 54 3.03 -57.94 71.51
CA LYS A 54 1.62 -57.55 71.70
C LYS A 54 0.75 -58.77 71.99
N LEU A 55 0.84 -59.84 71.19
CA LEU A 55 0.20 -61.12 71.50
C LEU A 55 0.61 -61.62 72.88
N LYS A 56 1.88 -61.52 73.26
CA LYS A 56 2.34 -61.91 74.60
C LYS A 56 1.73 -61.06 75.71
N LYS A 57 1.46 -59.77 75.50
CA LYS A 57 0.72 -58.94 76.47
C LYS A 57 -0.77 -59.26 76.53
N GLU A 58 -1.37 -59.72 75.43
CA GLU A 58 -2.77 -60.15 75.39
C GLU A 58 -2.93 -61.55 76.02
N LEU A 59 -1.99 -62.48 75.76
CA LEU A 59 -1.94 -63.85 76.32
C LEU A 59 -1.52 -63.91 77.80
N VAL A 60 -0.72 -62.95 78.31
CA VAL A 60 -0.37 -62.89 79.75
C VAL A 60 -1.60 -62.64 80.62
N GLY A 61 -2.73 -62.16 80.06
CA GLY A 61 -4.00 -62.04 80.78
C GLY A 61 -4.73 -63.35 81.06
N GLU A 62 -4.31 -64.49 80.50
CA GLU A 62 -5.03 -65.78 80.57
C GLU A 62 -4.17 -66.96 81.07
N VAL A 63 -2.97 -66.71 81.61
CA VAL A 63 -1.99 -67.76 81.97
C VAL A 63 -1.57 -67.75 83.45
N GLU A 64 -2.21 -66.93 84.30
CA GLU A 64 -1.92 -66.92 85.75
C GLU A 64 -2.65 -68.02 86.56
N GLU A 65 -3.59 -68.78 85.97
CA GLU A 65 -4.39 -69.79 86.71
C GLU A 65 -3.92 -71.27 86.59
N GLU A 66 -3.02 -71.65 85.67
CA GLU A 66 -2.64 -73.08 85.46
C GLU A 66 -1.24 -73.53 85.97
N GLU A 67 -0.38 -72.63 86.45
CA GLU A 67 1.04 -72.91 86.80
C GLU A 67 1.32 -73.18 88.31
N GLU A 68 0.37 -72.89 89.21
CA GLU A 68 0.52 -73.12 90.66
C GLU A 68 0.33 -74.60 91.06
N GLU A 69 -0.72 -75.25 90.57
CA GLU A 69 -1.20 -76.56 91.07
C GLU A 69 -0.29 -77.78 90.74
N LYS A 70 0.92 -77.54 90.21
CA LYS A 70 1.89 -78.60 89.88
C LYS A 70 3.23 -78.49 90.61
N LYS A 71 3.40 -77.51 91.51
CA LYS A 71 4.60 -77.38 92.37
C LYS A 71 4.52 -78.19 93.67
N GLU A 72 3.35 -78.70 94.07
CA GLU A 72 3.19 -79.53 95.28
C GLU A 72 3.37 -81.04 95.00
N LYS A 73 4.55 -81.44 94.51
CA LYS A 73 5.00 -82.83 94.61
C LYS A 73 6.44 -82.93 95.13
N MET A 74 6.62 -83.85 96.08
CA MET A 74 7.89 -84.52 96.36
C MET A 74 9.00 -83.73 97.08
N LYS A 75 8.63 -82.85 98.02
CA LYS A 75 9.52 -82.46 99.13
C LYS A 75 9.37 -83.42 100.33
N ASN A 76 10.14 -84.51 100.35
CA ASN A 76 10.74 -85.13 101.55
C ASN A 76 11.36 -86.51 101.23
N LEU A 77 12.66 -86.54 100.89
CA LEU A 77 13.44 -87.78 100.85
C LEU A 77 14.90 -87.54 101.28
N LYS A 78 15.16 -87.77 102.57
CA LYS A 78 16.43 -87.95 103.29
C LYS A 78 16.03 -88.32 104.74
N GLN A 79 16.74 -89.15 105.50
CA GLN A 79 18.16 -89.51 105.45
C GLN A 79 18.42 -91.04 105.47
N ILE A 80 19.71 -91.39 105.43
CA ILE A 80 20.28 -92.75 105.44
C ILE A 80 21.02 -92.98 106.77
N LYS A 81 20.78 -94.13 107.42
CA LYS A 81 21.69 -94.96 108.25
C LYS A 81 20.85 -96.05 108.96
N GLY A 82 21.31 -97.27 109.22
CA GLY A 82 22.62 -97.86 108.94
C GLY A 82 23.47 -98.07 110.20
N LYS A 83 23.25 -99.21 110.89
CA LYS A 83 24.22 -99.76 111.85
C LYS A 83 24.15 -101.28 111.86
N THR A 84 25.29 -101.94 111.96
CA THR A 84 25.44 -103.40 111.88
C THR A 84 26.15 -103.90 113.13
N THR A 85 25.66 -104.97 113.73
CA THR A 85 26.35 -105.67 114.82
C THR A 85 26.13 -107.18 114.70
N LEU A 86 27.24 -107.91 114.55
CA LEU A 86 27.38 -109.37 114.62
C LEU A 86 28.24 -109.66 115.87
N PRO A 87 28.06 -110.79 116.60
CA PRO A 87 28.39 -112.14 116.10
C PRO A 87 27.40 -113.24 116.60
N LYS A 88 27.50 -114.56 116.36
CA LYS A 88 28.38 -115.49 115.57
C LYS A 88 27.52 -116.74 115.13
N PRO A 89 28.01 -117.83 114.47
CA PRO A 89 27.44 -118.17 113.16
C PRO A 89 27.05 -119.65 112.91
N THR A 90 26.39 -119.90 111.77
CA THR A 90 26.43 -121.16 110.98
C THR A 90 26.35 -120.84 109.47
N PRO A 91 26.77 -121.74 108.55
CA PRO A 91 27.14 -121.36 107.18
C PRO A 91 26.05 -121.57 106.10
N GLY A 92 26.07 -120.73 105.05
CA GLY A 92 25.29 -120.91 103.81
C GLY A 92 24.96 -119.59 103.11
N ARG A 93 25.79 -119.10 102.17
CA ARG A 93 25.62 -117.75 101.59
C ARG A 93 26.20 -117.55 100.18
N HIS A 94 25.50 -118.01 99.14
CA HIS A 94 25.81 -117.61 97.75
C HIS A 94 24.56 -117.24 96.93
N GLU A 95 23.62 -118.17 96.77
CA GLU A 95 22.47 -118.03 95.85
C GLU A 95 21.58 -116.81 96.14
N LEU A 96 21.31 -116.54 97.42
CA LEU A 96 20.51 -115.39 97.87
C LEU A 96 21.08 -114.04 97.37
N LYS A 97 22.42 -113.94 97.23
CA LYS A 97 23.09 -112.72 96.72
C LYS A 97 22.83 -112.53 95.23
N MET A 98 22.85 -113.61 94.44
CA MET A 98 22.52 -113.59 93.01
C MET A 98 21.04 -113.28 92.77
N ALA A 99 20.13 -113.81 93.59
CA ALA A 99 18.71 -113.50 93.52
C ALA A 99 18.42 -112.01 93.79
N MET A 100 19.08 -111.40 94.79
CA MET A 100 18.95 -109.96 95.07
C MET A 100 19.54 -109.10 93.94
N MET A 101 20.71 -109.46 93.39
CA MET A 101 21.34 -108.75 92.28
C MET A 101 20.44 -108.74 91.03
N ARG A 102 19.98 -109.91 90.59
CA ARG A 102 19.05 -110.06 89.44
C ARG A 102 17.73 -109.32 89.64
N ARG A 103 17.25 -109.19 90.89
CA ARG A 103 16.07 -108.38 91.24
C ARG A 103 16.35 -106.88 91.14
N GLY A 104 17.51 -106.42 91.59
CA GLY A 104 17.95 -105.03 91.47
C GLY A 104 18.16 -104.59 90.01
N GLU A 105 18.81 -105.43 89.20
CA GLU A 105 18.98 -105.23 87.76
C GLU A 105 17.62 -105.17 87.04
N ARG A 106 16.71 -106.11 87.34
CA ARG A 106 15.35 -106.12 86.79
C ARG A 106 14.56 -104.86 87.16
N LEU A 107 14.71 -104.34 88.38
CA LEU A 107 14.11 -103.08 88.80
C LEU A 107 14.73 -101.87 88.09
N SER A 108 16.06 -101.81 87.95
CA SER A 108 16.74 -100.74 87.20
C SER A 108 16.34 -100.73 85.72
N LEU A 109 16.21 -101.91 85.10
CA LEU A 109 15.70 -102.05 83.73
C LEU A 109 14.23 -101.63 83.60
N MET A 110 13.38 -101.91 84.59
CA MET A 110 12.00 -101.41 84.62
C MET A 110 11.96 -99.88 84.70
N THR A 111 12.78 -99.26 85.57
CA THR A 111 12.88 -97.79 85.68
C THR A 111 13.36 -97.17 84.37
N LYS A 112 14.48 -97.66 83.81
CA LYS A 112 15.01 -97.15 82.53
C LYS A 112 14.03 -97.33 81.37
N ARG A 113 13.30 -98.46 81.30
CA ARG A 113 12.22 -98.65 80.31
C ARG A 113 11.05 -97.68 80.52
N SER A 114 10.70 -97.36 81.78
CA SER A 114 9.69 -96.34 82.10
C SER A 114 10.14 -94.94 81.68
N GLU A 115 11.43 -94.61 81.86
CA GLU A 115 12.04 -93.34 81.47
C GLU A 115 12.16 -93.19 79.95
N ILE A 116 12.64 -94.21 79.24
CA ILE A 116 12.61 -94.30 77.77
C ILE A 116 11.18 -94.08 77.29
N SER A 117 10.20 -94.81 77.83
CA SER A 117 8.79 -94.65 77.47
C SER A 117 8.23 -93.23 77.75
N LYS A 118 8.78 -92.48 78.71
CA LYS A 118 8.45 -91.05 78.92
C LYS A 118 9.10 -90.15 77.86
N MET A 119 10.36 -90.41 77.50
CA MET A 119 11.05 -89.70 76.43
C MET A 119 10.40 -89.97 75.06
N ASP A 120 10.04 -91.21 74.74
CA ASP A 120 9.29 -91.56 73.52
C ASP A 120 7.96 -90.80 73.44
N ARG A 121 7.24 -90.68 74.56
CA ARG A 121 6.01 -89.87 74.65
C ARG A 121 6.27 -88.36 74.46
N ALA A 122 7.42 -87.85 74.92
CA ALA A 122 7.80 -86.45 74.73
C ALA A 122 8.22 -86.18 73.27
N ILE A 123 9.08 -87.02 72.68
CA ILE A 123 9.48 -86.96 71.27
C ILE A 123 8.23 -87.04 70.38
N ALA A 124 7.34 -88.00 70.61
CA ALA A 124 6.08 -88.10 69.86
C ALA A 124 5.11 -86.93 70.13
N LYS A 125 5.29 -86.12 71.19
CA LYS A 125 4.53 -84.88 71.40
C LYS A 125 5.13 -83.74 70.57
N GLU A 126 6.44 -83.54 70.66
CA GLU A 126 7.15 -82.51 69.91
C GLU A 126 7.09 -82.76 68.40
N GLU A 127 7.24 -84.00 67.92
CA GLU A 127 7.02 -84.34 66.51
C GLU A 127 5.59 -84.04 66.04
N ARG A 128 4.57 -84.17 66.91
CA ARG A 128 3.19 -83.80 66.59
C ARG A 128 2.96 -82.29 66.62
N GLN A 129 3.82 -81.52 67.29
CA GLN A 129 3.82 -80.06 67.25
C GLN A 129 4.58 -79.56 66.01
N LEU A 130 5.73 -80.14 65.69
CA LEU A 130 6.48 -79.88 64.45
C LEU A 130 5.60 -80.18 63.22
N ARG A 131 5.01 -81.38 63.14
CA ARG A 131 4.03 -81.76 62.09
C ARG A 131 2.69 -81.01 62.18
N ARG A 132 2.52 -80.04 63.08
CA ARG A 132 1.43 -79.03 63.00
C ARG A 132 1.98 -77.73 62.42
N LEU A 133 3.11 -77.24 62.92
CA LEU A 133 3.78 -76.02 62.45
C LEU A 133 4.19 -76.13 60.97
N GLU A 134 4.73 -77.28 60.53
CA GLU A 134 5.06 -77.56 59.13
C GLU A 134 3.84 -77.35 58.23
N ARG A 135 2.70 -77.99 58.55
CA ARG A 135 1.45 -77.84 57.79
C ARG A 135 0.84 -76.42 57.85
N THR A 136 1.07 -75.67 58.93
CA THR A 136 0.71 -74.26 58.99
C THR A 136 1.58 -73.44 58.05
N ILE A 137 2.89 -73.63 58.06
CA ILE A 137 3.83 -72.94 57.16
C ILE A 137 3.57 -73.30 55.69
N GLU A 138 3.27 -74.56 55.38
CA GLU A 138 2.84 -75.00 54.04
C GLU A 138 1.56 -74.27 53.59
N GLY A 139 0.54 -74.19 54.46
CA GLY A 139 -0.71 -73.47 54.19
C GLY A 139 -0.52 -71.96 54.03
N ASP A 140 0.31 -71.34 54.86
CA ASP A 140 0.65 -69.91 54.79
C ASP A 140 1.44 -69.58 53.52
N ASN A 141 2.40 -70.44 53.12
CA ASN A 141 3.15 -70.31 51.88
C ASN A 141 2.24 -70.41 50.64
N LEU A 142 1.36 -71.40 50.58
CA LEU A 142 0.38 -71.55 49.49
C LEU A 142 -0.55 -70.32 49.42
N SER A 143 -1.03 -69.84 50.57
CA SER A 143 -1.85 -68.63 50.67
C SER A 143 -1.10 -67.38 50.19
N PHE A 144 0.22 -67.30 50.44
CA PHE A 144 1.07 -66.21 49.97
C PHE A 144 1.34 -66.29 48.46
N GLU A 145 1.56 -67.48 47.89
CA GLU A 145 1.68 -67.67 46.44
C GLU A 145 0.37 -67.34 45.70
N GLU A 146 -0.79 -67.69 46.26
CA GLU A 146 -2.09 -67.25 45.74
C GLU A 146 -2.25 -65.73 45.82
N PHE A 147 -1.88 -65.11 46.94
CA PHE A 147 -1.90 -63.65 47.09
C PHE A 147 -0.99 -62.93 46.08
N LEU A 148 0.23 -63.43 45.85
CA LEU A 148 1.16 -62.86 44.87
C LEU A 148 0.61 -62.99 43.44
N ARG A 149 0.14 -64.17 43.04
CA ARG A 149 -0.45 -64.40 41.70
C ARG A 149 -1.67 -63.51 41.45
N GLU A 150 -2.54 -63.38 42.45
CA GLU A 150 -3.73 -62.52 42.35
C GLU A 150 -3.38 -61.02 42.39
N ASN A 151 -2.27 -60.62 43.05
CA ASN A 151 -1.76 -59.25 43.02
C ASN A 151 -1.15 -58.89 41.66
N GLU A 152 -0.30 -59.76 41.10
CA GLU A 152 0.30 -59.59 39.77
C GLU A 152 -0.80 -59.54 38.70
N LYS A 153 -1.74 -60.48 38.74
CA LYS A 153 -2.92 -60.49 37.87
C LYS A 153 -3.70 -59.17 37.95
N LYS A 154 -4.03 -58.68 39.15
CA LYS A 154 -4.71 -57.38 39.34
C LYS A 154 -3.89 -56.20 38.80
N SER A 155 -2.57 -56.24 38.94
CA SER A 155 -1.66 -55.22 38.38
C SER A 155 -1.68 -55.22 36.84
N VAL A 156 -1.66 -56.40 36.21
CA VAL A 156 -1.78 -56.56 34.74
C VAL A 156 -3.18 -56.20 34.24
N GLU A 157 -4.24 -56.59 34.93
CA GLU A 157 -5.63 -56.22 34.62
C GLU A 157 -5.81 -54.70 34.66
N ALA A 158 -5.35 -54.04 35.73
CA ALA A 158 -5.38 -52.59 35.85
C ALA A 158 -4.55 -51.88 34.76
N ARG A 159 -3.32 -52.36 34.51
CA ARG A 159 -2.45 -51.80 33.46
C ARG A 159 -3.10 -51.92 32.07
N THR A 160 -3.57 -53.10 31.69
CA THR A 160 -4.22 -53.30 30.39
C THR A 160 -5.52 -52.53 30.28
N PHE A 161 -6.24 -52.27 31.39
CA PHE A 161 -7.41 -51.39 31.41
C PHE A 161 -7.00 -49.94 31.10
N PHE A 162 -6.01 -49.38 31.81
CA PHE A 162 -5.50 -48.03 31.53
C PHE A 162 -4.94 -47.89 30.11
N GLU A 163 -4.22 -48.88 29.59
CA GLU A 163 -3.73 -48.87 28.20
C GLU A 163 -4.88 -48.91 27.17
N ARG A 164 -5.99 -49.61 27.47
CA ARG A 164 -7.21 -49.62 26.63
C ARG A 164 -7.94 -48.27 26.68
N GLU A 165 -8.11 -47.69 27.87
CA GLU A 165 -8.73 -46.36 28.01
C GLU A 165 -7.89 -45.25 27.37
N ALA A 166 -6.56 -45.29 27.51
CA ALA A 166 -5.65 -44.35 26.88
C ALA A 166 -5.75 -44.40 25.34
N LYS A 167 -5.78 -45.60 24.75
CA LYS A 167 -6.01 -45.81 23.31
C LYS A 167 -7.38 -45.28 22.87
N SER A 168 -8.45 -45.64 23.59
CA SER A 168 -9.81 -45.14 23.29
C SER A 168 -9.91 -43.61 23.40
N LYS A 169 -9.24 -43.00 24.37
CA LYS A 169 -9.15 -41.53 24.52
C LYS A 169 -8.38 -40.91 23.36
N GLN A 170 -7.24 -41.48 22.97
CA GLN A 170 -6.45 -41.01 21.83
C GLN A 170 -7.24 -41.07 20.52
N GLU A 171 -7.95 -42.18 20.26
CA GLU A 171 -8.85 -42.31 19.11
C GLU A 171 -9.98 -41.27 19.12
N LYS A 172 -10.64 -41.07 20.27
CA LYS A 172 -11.69 -40.06 20.43
C LYS A 172 -11.15 -38.64 20.18
N THR A 173 -9.96 -38.32 20.71
CA THR A 173 -9.28 -37.04 20.45
C THR A 173 -8.87 -36.89 18.97
N ALA A 174 -8.45 -37.96 18.29
CA ALA A 174 -8.16 -37.93 16.86
C ALA A 174 -9.44 -37.71 16.02
N LYS A 175 -10.54 -38.38 16.37
CA LYS A 175 -11.87 -38.19 15.75
C LYS A 175 -12.38 -36.76 15.95
N ILE A 176 -12.25 -36.20 17.15
CA ILE A 176 -12.56 -34.78 17.43
C ILE A 176 -11.71 -33.86 16.56
N LYS A 177 -10.38 -34.03 16.53
CA LYS A 177 -9.49 -33.21 15.69
C LYS A 177 -9.85 -33.27 14.20
N LYS A 178 -10.20 -34.45 13.68
CA LYS A 178 -10.68 -34.59 12.29
C LYS A 178 -11.97 -33.78 12.08
N LEU A 179 -12.98 -33.97 12.93
CA LEU A 179 -14.27 -33.28 12.81
C LEU A 179 -14.12 -31.75 12.97
N THR A 180 -13.25 -31.26 13.85
CA THR A 180 -12.96 -29.83 13.97
C THR A 180 -12.29 -29.26 12.71
N ALA A 181 -11.38 -30.02 12.08
CA ALA A 181 -10.79 -29.61 10.80
C ALA A 181 -11.83 -29.62 9.66
N GLU A 182 -12.68 -30.65 9.62
CA GLU A 182 -13.75 -30.85 8.63
C GLU A 182 -14.79 -29.72 8.71
N ILE A 183 -15.27 -29.39 9.91
CA ILE A 183 -16.11 -28.20 10.19
C ILE A 183 -15.38 -26.93 9.77
N GLY A 184 -14.09 -26.78 10.08
CA GLY A 184 -13.27 -25.62 9.71
C GLY A 184 -13.04 -25.46 8.20
N THR A 185 -13.09 -26.54 7.41
CA THR A 185 -13.07 -26.49 5.94
C THR A 185 -14.43 -26.16 5.35
N ILE A 186 -15.50 -26.81 5.85
CA ILE A 186 -16.88 -26.59 5.40
C ILE A 186 -17.26 -25.13 5.65
N THR A 187 -17.25 -24.71 6.92
CA THR A 187 -17.62 -23.33 7.32
C THR A 187 -16.82 -22.27 6.58
N ARG A 188 -15.50 -22.41 6.41
CA ARG A 188 -14.69 -21.43 5.65
C ARG A 188 -15.08 -21.39 4.17
N SER A 189 -15.32 -22.54 3.54
CA SER A 189 -15.65 -22.61 2.10
C SER A 189 -17.09 -22.20 1.78
N GLU A 190 -18.02 -22.38 2.71
CA GLU A 190 -19.41 -21.96 2.57
C GLU A 190 -19.59 -20.50 2.94
N LEU A 191 -18.98 -20.04 4.05
CA LEU A 191 -18.95 -18.63 4.44
C LEU A 191 -18.36 -17.76 3.32
N ALA A 192 -17.26 -18.17 2.69
CA ALA A 192 -16.64 -17.42 1.59
C ALA A 192 -17.60 -17.25 0.39
N LYS A 193 -18.35 -18.30 0.01
CA LYS A 193 -19.38 -18.23 -1.04
C LYS A 193 -20.53 -17.30 -0.63
N SER A 194 -20.99 -17.41 0.61
CA SER A 194 -22.03 -16.52 1.15
C SER A 194 -21.57 -15.06 1.25
N GLU A 195 -20.28 -14.82 1.51
CA GLU A 195 -19.66 -13.49 1.57
C GLU A 195 -19.50 -12.88 0.17
N GLU A 196 -19.09 -13.66 -0.82
CA GLU A 196 -19.07 -13.28 -2.24
C GLU A 196 -20.47 -12.89 -2.73
N ILE A 197 -21.47 -13.75 -2.47
CA ILE A 197 -22.89 -13.48 -2.77
C ILE A 197 -23.40 -12.23 -2.03
N LEU A 198 -22.98 -12.01 -0.77
CA LEU A 198 -23.33 -10.80 0.00
C LEU A 198 -22.70 -9.53 -0.60
N VAL A 199 -21.47 -9.61 -1.12
CA VAL A 199 -20.81 -8.50 -1.82
C VAL A 199 -21.56 -8.15 -3.10
N ASP A 200 -21.99 -9.15 -3.86
CA ASP A 200 -22.78 -8.93 -5.07
C ASP A 200 -24.18 -8.38 -4.77
N TYR A 201 -24.91 -8.89 -3.77
CA TYR A 201 -26.17 -8.28 -3.34
C TYR A 201 -26.02 -6.82 -2.87
N LYS A 202 -24.89 -6.44 -2.25
CA LYS A 202 -24.58 -5.04 -1.94
C LYS A 202 -24.38 -4.20 -3.21
N ARG A 203 -23.60 -4.71 -4.18
CA ARG A 203 -23.40 -4.07 -5.49
C ARG A 203 -24.73 -3.89 -6.25
N TYR A 204 -25.59 -4.90 -6.26
CA TYR A 204 -26.91 -4.83 -6.89
C TYR A 204 -27.83 -3.82 -6.15
N LYS A 205 -27.83 -3.78 -4.82
CA LYS A 205 -28.57 -2.76 -4.05
C LYS A 205 -28.10 -1.34 -4.40
N GLU A 206 -26.79 -1.11 -4.50
CA GLU A 206 -26.25 0.18 -4.93
C GLU A 206 -26.61 0.54 -6.38
N LEU A 207 -26.59 -0.43 -7.29
CA LEU A 207 -26.94 -0.24 -8.71
C LEU A 207 -28.42 0.12 -8.85
N LEU A 208 -29.31 -0.65 -8.21
CA LEU A 208 -30.74 -0.37 -8.18
C LEU A 208 -31.03 1.01 -7.57
N PHE A 209 -30.34 1.39 -6.49
CA PHE A 209 -30.48 2.73 -5.91
C PHE A 209 -30.05 3.84 -6.88
N LYS A 210 -28.94 3.67 -7.61
CA LYS A 210 -28.43 4.65 -8.59
C LYS A 210 -29.35 4.79 -9.82
N LEU A 211 -30.02 3.70 -10.22
CA LEU A 211 -30.97 3.67 -11.34
C LEU A 211 -32.40 4.08 -10.94
N SER A 212 -32.72 4.10 -9.65
CA SER A 212 -34.01 4.62 -9.15
C SER A 212 -34.11 6.13 -9.41
N PRO A 213 -35.30 6.69 -9.71
CA PRO A 213 -35.47 8.12 -9.98
C PRO A 213 -34.95 9.03 -8.85
N PRO A 214 -34.44 10.24 -9.16
CA PRO A 214 -33.89 11.16 -8.17
C PRO A 214 -34.85 11.45 -7.01
N GLU A 215 -36.13 11.67 -7.31
CA GLU A 215 -37.20 11.92 -6.33
C GLU A 215 -37.29 10.81 -5.27
N TRP A 216 -37.17 9.54 -5.69
CA TRP A 216 -37.20 8.39 -4.78
C TRP A 216 -35.89 8.24 -4.02
N GLN A 217 -34.73 8.49 -4.66
CA GLN A 217 -33.44 8.52 -3.97
C GLN A 217 -33.41 9.58 -2.86
N GLU A 218 -33.96 10.77 -3.12
CA GLU A 218 -34.03 11.87 -2.16
C GLU A 218 -35.01 11.54 -1.02
N ALA A 219 -36.19 10.99 -1.33
CA ALA A 219 -37.12 10.52 -0.31
C ALA A 219 -36.50 9.45 0.62
N GLN A 220 -35.70 8.52 0.09
CA GLN A 220 -34.99 7.53 0.90
C GLN A 220 -33.86 8.12 1.75
N ARG A 221 -33.09 9.09 1.21
CA ARG A 221 -32.09 9.83 2.00
C ARG A 221 -32.76 10.64 3.12
N ALA A 222 -33.92 11.25 2.84
CA ALA A 222 -34.72 11.96 3.83
C ALA A 222 -35.21 11.02 4.94
N LYS A 223 -35.85 9.88 4.60
CA LYS A 223 -36.24 8.82 5.55
C LYS A 223 -35.08 8.42 6.48
N ALA A 224 -33.92 8.08 5.91
CA ALA A 224 -32.74 7.68 6.66
C ALA A 224 -32.19 8.79 7.58
N SER A 225 -32.29 10.07 7.17
CA SER A 225 -31.90 11.20 8.01
C SER A 225 -32.87 11.44 9.18
N GLY A 226 -34.19 11.35 8.93
CA GLY A 226 -35.23 11.54 9.95
C GLY A 226 -35.24 10.44 11.01
N ALA A 227 -35.07 9.17 10.60
CA ALA A 227 -34.95 8.04 11.52
C ALA A 227 -33.77 8.19 12.50
N ARG A 228 -32.69 8.85 12.07
CA ARG A 228 -31.52 9.11 12.93
C ARG A 228 -31.79 10.17 14.00
N VAL A 229 -32.63 11.18 13.72
CA VAL A 229 -32.96 12.24 14.69
C VAL A 229 -33.80 11.70 15.85
N LEU A 230 -34.80 10.87 15.55
CA LEU A 230 -35.70 10.26 16.54
C LEU A 230 -34.98 9.35 17.57
N SER A 231 -33.73 8.95 17.30
CA SER A 231 -32.95 8.07 18.19
C SER A 231 -32.21 8.80 19.33
N VAL A 232 -32.28 10.14 19.42
CA VAL A 232 -31.38 10.94 20.27
C VAL A 232 -32.07 11.60 21.47
N GLU A 233 -33.40 11.78 21.48
CA GLU A 233 -34.07 12.59 22.52
C GLU A 233 -34.34 11.87 23.85
N ASP A 234 -34.35 10.53 23.88
CA ASP A 234 -34.93 9.75 25.00
C ASP A 234 -33.95 9.40 26.14
N THR A 235 -32.83 10.13 26.31
CA THR A 235 -31.84 9.90 27.39
C THR A 235 -31.30 11.18 28.03
N ARG A 236 -32.17 12.11 28.46
CA ARG A 236 -31.75 13.31 29.22
C ARG A 236 -32.45 13.51 30.57
N GLY A 237 -32.08 12.65 31.54
CA GLY A 237 -32.35 12.85 32.97
C GLY A 237 -31.07 12.69 33.82
N GLU A 238 -30.66 13.78 34.49
CA GLU A 238 -30.47 13.88 35.96
C GLU A 238 -30.11 12.57 36.76
N GLN A 239 -29.12 12.46 37.66
CA GLN A 239 -28.23 13.35 38.46
C GLN A 239 -26.94 12.57 38.89
N LYS A 240 -25.82 13.07 39.47
CA LYS A 240 -25.07 14.36 39.58
C LYS A 240 -23.72 14.05 40.28
N LYS A 241 -22.58 14.65 39.86
CA LYS A 241 -21.24 14.71 40.54
C LYS A 241 -20.44 13.38 40.69
N GLN A 242 -19.11 13.34 40.89
CA GLN A 242 -17.92 14.14 40.45
C GLN A 242 -16.65 13.25 40.61
N PRO A 243 -15.46 13.59 40.04
CA PRO A 243 -14.28 12.72 40.04
C PRO A 243 -13.36 12.90 41.26
N VAL A 244 -12.47 11.92 41.52
CA VAL A 244 -11.11 12.04 42.11
C VAL A 244 -10.26 10.81 41.69
N GLU A 245 -8.94 10.91 41.82
CA GLU A 245 -7.92 10.15 41.08
C GLU A 245 -7.36 8.88 41.76
N SER A 246 -6.62 8.09 40.96
CA SER A 246 -5.31 7.47 41.28
C SER A 246 -5.16 6.03 41.82
N ALA A 247 -3.97 5.48 41.54
CA ALA A 247 -3.21 4.41 42.22
C ALA A 247 -3.65 2.92 42.17
N ILE A 248 -3.14 2.23 41.13
CA ILE A 248 -2.29 1.00 41.21
C ILE A 248 -2.37 0.16 42.52
N SER A 249 -2.80 -1.11 42.42
CA SER A 249 -1.99 -2.28 42.84
C SER A 249 -2.60 -3.63 42.42
N ASN A 250 -1.75 -4.58 42.03
CA ASN A 250 -2.13 -5.99 41.87
C ASN A 250 -2.16 -6.73 43.22
N LYS A 251 -3.19 -7.55 43.46
CA LYS A 251 -3.10 -8.86 44.15
C LYS A 251 -4.33 -9.70 43.83
N GLY A 252 -4.14 -11.01 43.67
CA GLY A 252 -5.13 -11.88 43.03
C GLY A 252 -6.23 -12.40 43.95
N GLU A 253 -7.43 -12.54 43.39
CA GLU A 253 -8.58 -13.16 44.05
C GLU A 253 -8.74 -14.64 43.66
N TYR A 254 -9.09 -15.47 44.64
CA TYR A 254 -9.71 -16.78 44.39
C TYR A 254 -11.22 -16.59 44.23
N PHE A 255 -11.71 -16.36 43.00
CA PHE A 255 -13.15 -16.20 42.77
C PHE A 255 -13.84 -17.55 42.54
N THR A 256 -14.94 -17.80 43.27
CA THR A 256 -15.69 -19.07 43.20
C THR A 256 -16.72 -19.01 42.07
N LEU A 257 -16.74 -20.03 41.21
CA LEU A 257 -17.60 -20.08 40.02
C LEU A 257 -19.08 -20.22 40.37
N ARG A 258 -19.86 -19.14 40.25
CA ARG A 258 -21.33 -19.19 40.23
C ARG A 258 -21.90 -18.50 38.99
N SER A 259 -22.06 -19.27 37.92
CA SER A 259 -22.73 -18.80 36.71
C SER A 259 -24.22 -18.55 36.99
N GLN A 260 -24.71 -17.36 36.67
CA GLN A 260 -26.12 -17.06 36.47
C GLN A 260 -26.27 -16.33 35.14
N CYS A 261 -26.92 -16.97 34.16
CA CYS A 261 -27.19 -16.37 32.87
C CYS A 261 -28.45 -15.51 32.94
N THR A 262 -28.35 -14.22 32.65
CA THR A 262 -29.46 -13.26 32.70
C THR A 262 -30.26 -13.28 31.39
N CYS A 263 -30.99 -14.36 31.13
CA CYS A 263 -31.90 -14.49 29.98
C CYS A 263 -33.35 -14.04 30.33
N LEU A 264 -33.48 -12.78 30.75
CA LEU A 264 -34.72 -12.01 30.74
C LEU A 264 -34.59 -10.94 29.63
N ARG A 265 -35.60 -10.63 28.80
CA ARG A 265 -36.98 -11.13 28.76
C ARG A 265 -37.68 -10.70 27.45
N GLN A 266 -38.05 -11.62 26.55
CA GLN A 266 -39.28 -11.53 25.72
C GLN A 266 -39.52 -12.80 24.86
N SER A 267 -40.80 -13.18 24.79
CA SER A 267 -41.50 -13.94 23.73
C SER A 267 -40.85 -15.14 23.02
N PHE A 268 -41.39 -16.35 23.29
CA PHE A 268 -41.55 -17.57 22.46
C PHE A 268 -40.57 -17.82 21.28
N VAL A 269 -39.98 -19.01 21.10
CA VAL A 269 -40.57 -20.37 21.18
C VAL A 269 -39.63 -21.38 21.90
N SER A 270 -40.18 -22.53 22.28
CA SER A 270 -39.56 -23.63 23.04
C SER A 270 -38.10 -24.00 22.69
N CYS A 271 -37.26 -24.08 23.73
CA CYS A 271 -36.04 -24.88 23.73
C CYS A 271 -36.04 -25.75 25.01
N VAL A 272 -36.00 -27.07 24.86
CA VAL A 272 -35.86 -28.02 25.97
C VAL A 272 -34.45 -28.59 25.94
N CYS A 273 -33.54 -28.02 26.73
CA CYS A 273 -32.15 -28.46 26.82
C CYS A 273 -31.79 -28.90 28.25
N VAL A 274 -31.62 -30.20 28.45
CA VAL A 274 -31.03 -30.78 29.66
C VAL A 274 -29.63 -31.28 29.31
N CYS A 275 -28.64 -30.39 29.30
CA CYS A 275 -27.23 -30.78 29.18
C CYS A 275 -26.28 -29.76 29.80
N VAL A 276 -25.15 -30.26 30.32
CA VAL A 276 -23.96 -29.45 30.62
C VAL A 276 -23.22 -29.18 29.31
N CYS A 277 -23.86 -28.41 28.42
CA CYS A 277 -23.32 -28.02 27.13
C CYS A 277 -22.72 -26.61 27.22
N VAL A 278 -21.49 -26.42 26.71
CA VAL A 278 -21.03 -25.09 26.29
C VAL A 278 -21.75 -24.77 24.96
N CYS A 279 -22.98 -24.30 25.07
CA CYS A 279 -23.77 -23.91 23.91
C CYS A 279 -23.24 -22.59 23.36
N VAL A 280 -22.52 -22.63 22.24
CA VAL A 280 -22.28 -21.44 21.41
C VAL A 280 -23.54 -21.21 20.58
N CYS A 281 -24.59 -20.72 21.23
CA CYS A 281 -25.82 -20.32 20.57
C CYS A 281 -25.56 -19.04 19.77
N VAL A 282 -25.27 -19.20 18.47
CA VAL A 282 -25.26 -18.09 17.52
C VAL A 282 -26.72 -17.71 17.23
N CYS A 283 -27.33 -17.01 18.18
CA CYS A 283 -28.66 -16.44 18.08
C CYS A 283 -28.64 -15.29 17.05
N VAL A 284 -28.70 -15.63 15.76
CA VAL A 284 -28.88 -14.64 14.70
C VAL A 284 -30.28 -14.06 14.86
N THR A 285 -30.39 -12.91 15.54
CA THR A 285 -31.60 -12.10 15.57
C THR A 285 -31.75 -11.41 14.22
N SER A 286 -32.12 -12.18 13.20
CA SER A 286 -32.39 -11.70 11.85
C SER A 286 -33.71 -10.91 11.85
N VAL A 287 -33.65 -9.67 12.31
CA VAL A 287 -34.62 -8.65 11.92
C VAL A 287 -34.42 -8.44 10.42
N GLN A 288 -35.15 -9.22 9.62
CA GLN A 288 -35.20 -9.08 8.17
C GLN A 288 -36.03 -7.86 7.85
N GLU A 289 -35.41 -6.69 8.02
CA GLU A 289 -35.88 -5.42 7.50
C GLU A 289 -35.91 -5.53 5.96
N GLU A 290 -37.10 -5.80 5.43
CA GLU A 290 -37.31 -6.06 4.01
C GLU A 290 -36.94 -4.79 3.21
N PRO A 291 -35.97 -4.88 2.28
CA PRO A 291 -35.43 -3.68 1.65
C PRO A 291 -36.46 -3.07 0.70
N GLU A 292 -36.95 -1.88 1.02
CA GLU A 292 -37.81 -1.09 0.14
C GLU A 292 -37.05 -0.74 -1.16
N LEU A 293 -37.43 -1.40 -2.26
CA LEU A 293 -36.88 -1.20 -3.60
C LEU A 293 -37.84 -0.37 -4.45
N TYR A 294 -37.30 0.40 -5.40
CA TYR A 294 -38.11 1.11 -6.40
C TYR A 294 -38.65 0.19 -7.50
N PHE A 295 -37.82 -0.76 -7.96
CA PHE A 295 -38.16 -1.71 -9.02
C PHE A 295 -38.81 -2.95 -8.40
N SER A 296 -40.05 -3.24 -8.82
CA SER A 296 -40.83 -4.39 -8.33
C SER A 296 -40.78 -5.59 -9.27
N ASP A 297 -40.42 -5.37 -10.54
CA ASP A 297 -40.30 -6.39 -11.59
C ASP A 297 -38.93 -6.24 -12.28
N PRO A 298 -38.10 -7.31 -12.36
CA PRO A 298 -36.85 -7.30 -13.11
C PRO A 298 -36.95 -6.80 -14.56
N HIS A 299 -38.09 -6.95 -15.23
CA HIS A 299 -38.29 -6.42 -16.58
C HIS A 299 -38.19 -4.89 -16.63
N GLN A 300 -38.65 -4.17 -15.60
CA GLN A 300 -38.53 -2.70 -15.52
C GLN A 300 -37.08 -2.22 -15.59
N LEU A 301 -36.15 -3.01 -15.03
CA LEU A 301 -34.72 -2.73 -15.07
C LEU A 301 -34.13 -3.01 -16.46
N LEU A 302 -34.56 -4.10 -17.11
CA LEU A 302 -34.12 -4.46 -18.46
C LEU A 302 -34.61 -3.45 -19.49
N ASP A 303 -35.86 -3.01 -19.39
CA ASP A 303 -36.46 -1.99 -20.25
C ASP A 303 -35.74 -0.64 -20.09
N LEU A 304 -35.45 -0.24 -18.84
CA LEU A 304 -34.67 0.97 -18.54
C LEU A 304 -33.25 0.90 -19.12
N VAL A 305 -32.54 -0.22 -18.95
CA VAL A 305 -31.20 -0.42 -19.53
C VAL A 305 -31.24 -0.45 -21.05
N THR A 306 -32.29 -1.02 -21.66
CA THR A 306 -32.48 -1.03 -23.11
C THR A 306 -32.72 0.38 -23.64
N ALA A 307 -33.65 1.13 -23.04
CA ALA A 307 -33.93 2.52 -23.41
C ALA A 307 -32.71 3.44 -23.24
N LEU A 308 -31.93 3.27 -22.15
CA LEU A 308 -30.66 3.99 -21.97
C LEU A 308 -29.61 3.58 -23.01
N THR A 309 -29.59 2.32 -23.45
CA THR A 309 -28.68 1.85 -24.50
C THR A 309 -29.06 2.44 -25.86
N GLU A 310 -30.36 2.49 -26.20
CA GLU A 310 -30.87 3.13 -27.40
C GLU A 310 -30.60 4.64 -27.41
N GLN A 311 -30.82 5.33 -26.28
CA GLN A 311 -30.48 6.75 -26.13
C GLN A 311 -28.98 7.00 -26.31
N ASN A 312 -28.12 6.21 -25.67
CA ASN A 312 -26.66 6.33 -25.84
C ASN A 312 -26.23 6.07 -27.30
N LEU A 313 -26.80 5.06 -27.95
CA LEU A 313 -26.51 4.77 -29.37
C LEU A 313 -26.99 5.91 -30.29
N SER A 314 -28.15 6.50 -30.01
CA SER A 314 -28.67 7.66 -30.73
C SER A 314 -27.80 8.91 -30.53
N LEU A 315 -27.31 9.16 -29.31
CA LEU A 315 -26.37 10.24 -29.01
C LEU A 315 -25.03 10.07 -29.72
N ILE A 316 -24.50 8.84 -29.77
CA ILE A 316 -23.28 8.51 -30.54
C ILE A 316 -23.50 8.80 -32.04
N GLN A 317 -24.60 8.30 -32.62
CA GLN A 317 -24.94 8.55 -34.03
C GLN A 317 -25.18 10.03 -34.36
N ASN A 318 -25.63 10.83 -33.38
CA ASN A 318 -25.77 12.27 -33.53
C ASN A 318 -24.39 12.96 -33.49
N SER A 319 -23.51 12.58 -32.55
CA SER A 319 -22.14 13.09 -32.46
C SER A 319 -21.37 12.84 -33.76
N THR A 320 -21.38 11.61 -34.29
CA THR A 320 -20.67 11.28 -35.54
C THR A 320 -21.19 12.10 -36.73
N ARG A 321 -22.50 12.29 -36.86
CA ARG A 321 -23.09 13.14 -37.93
C ARG A 321 -22.70 14.61 -37.80
N VAL A 322 -22.61 15.13 -36.59
CA VAL A 322 -22.17 16.51 -36.32
C VAL A 322 -20.66 16.65 -36.58
N GLU A 323 -19.86 15.63 -36.26
CA GLU A 323 -18.43 15.57 -36.55
C GLU A 323 -18.16 15.50 -38.07
N GLU A 324 -18.90 14.66 -38.81
CA GLU A 324 -18.88 14.57 -40.27
C GLU A 324 -19.21 15.93 -40.91
N ALA A 325 -20.35 16.54 -40.55
CA ALA A 325 -20.77 17.84 -41.08
C ALA A 325 -19.80 18.98 -40.69
N ALA A 326 -19.20 18.93 -39.50
CA ALA A 326 -18.19 19.90 -39.09
C ALA A 326 -16.89 19.75 -39.91
N GLU A 327 -16.52 18.54 -40.32
CA GLU A 327 -15.35 18.29 -41.14
C GLU A 327 -15.58 18.68 -42.62
N GLU A 328 -16.77 18.43 -43.18
CA GLU A 328 -17.17 18.98 -44.48
C GLU A 328 -17.13 20.53 -44.49
N LEU A 329 -17.58 21.16 -43.40
CA LEU A 329 -17.48 22.61 -43.22
C LEU A 329 -16.03 23.10 -43.12
N ARG A 330 -15.14 22.38 -42.42
CA ARG A 330 -13.70 22.71 -42.39
C ARG A 330 -13.06 22.58 -43.77
N GLN A 331 -13.37 21.52 -44.53
CA GLN A 331 -12.81 21.31 -45.86
C GLN A 331 -13.30 22.36 -46.85
N SER A 332 -14.61 22.66 -46.87
CA SER A 332 -15.15 23.73 -47.72
C SER A 332 -14.58 25.10 -47.38
N LEU A 333 -14.49 25.48 -46.10
CA LEU A 333 -13.78 26.70 -45.65
C LEU A 333 -12.30 26.71 -46.08
N GLY A 334 -11.61 25.57 -46.00
CA GLY A 334 -10.23 25.43 -46.47
C GLY A 334 -10.07 25.67 -47.98
N THR A 335 -11.02 25.20 -48.79
CA THR A 335 -11.02 25.48 -50.24
C THR A 335 -11.41 26.92 -50.56
N ALA A 336 -12.36 27.51 -49.83
CA ALA A 336 -12.78 28.89 -50.00
C ALA A 336 -11.65 29.87 -49.65
N ARG A 337 -10.93 29.63 -48.54
CA ARG A 337 -9.76 30.42 -48.14
C ARG A 337 -8.67 30.41 -49.22
N LYS A 338 -8.34 29.25 -49.79
CA LYS A 338 -7.34 29.13 -50.87
C LYS A 338 -7.75 29.89 -52.14
N LYS A 339 -9.04 29.95 -52.46
CA LYS A 339 -9.53 30.78 -53.58
C LYS A 339 -9.31 32.26 -53.29
N ILE A 340 -9.74 32.73 -52.12
CA ILE A 340 -9.56 34.13 -51.69
C ILE A 340 -8.07 34.52 -51.67
N GLU A 341 -7.19 33.63 -51.21
CA GLU A 341 -5.73 33.84 -51.18
C GLU A 341 -5.14 34.01 -52.59
N ASN A 342 -5.51 33.13 -53.54
CA ASN A 342 -5.14 33.25 -54.95
C ASN A 342 -5.71 34.53 -55.60
N ASP A 343 -6.98 34.87 -55.31
CA ASP A 343 -7.65 36.06 -55.83
C ASP A 343 -6.97 37.35 -55.29
N GLU A 344 -6.53 37.34 -54.02
CA GLU A 344 -5.79 38.46 -53.40
C GLU A 344 -4.40 38.63 -54.03
N GLU A 345 -3.69 37.53 -54.34
CA GLU A 345 -2.43 37.59 -55.11
C GLU A 345 -2.65 38.15 -56.53
N GLN A 346 -3.69 37.69 -57.23
CA GLN A 346 -4.02 38.20 -58.56
C GLN A 346 -4.38 39.70 -58.53
N LEU A 347 -5.16 40.14 -57.53
CA LEU A 347 -5.50 41.55 -57.34
C LEU A 347 -4.27 42.40 -57.01
N LYS A 348 -3.33 41.92 -56.19
CA LYS A 348 -2.04 42.61 -55.94
C LYS A 348 -1.25 42.79 -57.24
N LEU A 349 -1.19 41.77 -58.10
CA LEU A 349 -0.52 41.86 -59.41
C LEU A 349 -1.20 42.90 -60.32
N GLN A 350 -2.53 42.92 -60.39
CA GLN A 350 -3.29 43.91 -61.16
C GLN A 350 -3.09 45.35 -60.63
N ILE A 351 -3.10 45.53 -59.29
CA ILE A 351 -2.82 46.81 -58.64
C ILE A 351 -1.41 47.30 -58.98
N ASN A 352 -0.41 46.41 -59.02
CA ASN A 352 0.96 46.77 -59.38
C ASN A 352 1.10 47.19 -60.85
N ASP A 353 0.48 46.46 -61.79
CA ASP A 353 0.43 46.82 -63.22
C ASP A 353 -0.28 48.18 -63.44
N ILE A 354 -1.43 48.39 -62.81
CA ILE A 354 -2.17 49.67 -62.89
C ILE A 354 -1.33 50.82 -62.30
N ASN A 355 -0.66 50.62 -61.16
CA ASN A 355 0.24 51.62 -60.57
C ASN A 355 1.45 51.91 -61.47
N GLN A 356 2.03 50.91 -62.14
CA GLN A 356 3.10 51.13 -63.11
C GLN A 356 2.59 52.00 -64.26
N ARG A 357 1.46 51.66 -64.90
CA ARG A 357 0.86 52.44 -65.99
C ARG A 357 0.54 53.87 -65.57
N ILE A 358 0.01 54.07 -64.37
CA ILE A 358 -0.24 55.39 -63.79
C ILE A 358 1.06 56.19 -63.63
N ASN A 359 2.16 55.56 -63.20
CA ASN A 359 3.45 56.23 -63.03
C ASN A 359 4.12 56.53 -64.38
N GLU A 360 3.99 55.66 -65.38
CA GLU A 360 4.40 55.93 -66.76
C GLU A 360 3.63 57.11 -67.36
N GLU A 361 2.30 57.16 -67.19
CA GLU A 361 1.48 58.24 -67.73
C GLU A 361 1.67 59.56 -66.97
N LYS A 362 1.91 59.53 -65.65
CA LYS A 362 2.41 60.70 -64.90
C LYS A 362 3.75 61.19 -65.44
N ALA A 363 4.67 60.29 -65.78
CA ALA A 363 5.96 60.67 -66.37
C ALA A 363 5.81 61.27 -67.77
N ARG A 364 4.89 60.75 -68.60
CA ARG A 364 4.52 61.33 -69.91
C ARG A 364 3.89 62.72 -69.74
N GLY A 365 2.93 62.86 -68.82
CA GLY A 365 2.30 64.14 -68.48
C GLY A 365 3.29 65.19 -67.98
N ASN A 366 4.26 64.81 -67.14
CA ASN A 366 5.33 65.70 -66.70
C ASN A 366 6.25 66.14 -67.85
N ARG A 367 6.63 65.22 -68.76
CA ARG A 367 7.39 65.55 -69.98
C ARG A 367 6.61 66.48 -70.90
N LEU A 368 5.30 66.28 -71.05
CA LEU A 368 4.44 67.16 -71.83
C LEU A 368 4.33 68.54 -71.19
N LYS A 369 4.15 68.62 -69.86
CA LYS A 369 4.13 69.88 -69.11
C LYS A 369 5.44 70.67 -69.28
N GLN A 370 6.59 69.99 -69.26
CA GLN A 370 7.89 70.62 -69.57
C GLN A 370 7.94 71.17 -71.01
N LYS A 371 7.47 70.40 -72.02
CA LYS A 371 7.40 70.88 -73.40
C LYS A 371 6.47 72.09 -73.57
N VAL A 372 5.30 72.06 -72.94
CA VAL A 372 4.34 73.19 -72.96
C VAL A 372 4.94 74.39 -72.25
N GLN A 373 5.60 74.22 -71.10
CA GLN A 373 6.24 75.32 -70.39
C GLN A 373 7.40 75.93 -71.18
N LEU A 374 8.19 75.13 -71.91
CA LEU A 374 9.21 75.64 -72.84
C LEU A 374 8.58 76.42 -74.00
N HIS A 375 7.49 75.93 -74.59
CA HIS A 375 6.78 76.63 -75.66
C HIS A 375 6.14 77.94 -75.18
N VAL A 376 5.55 77.96 -73.98
CA VAL A 376 4.99 79.17 -73.34
C VAL A 376 6.09 80.13 -72.86
N SER A 377 7.35 79.68 -72.74
CA SER A 377 8.51 80.56 -72.50
C SER A 377 9.19 81.02 -73.81
N LEU A 378 8.65 80.61 -74.96
CA LEU A 378 9.04 81.04 -76.31
C LEU A 378 7.82 81.73 -76.92
N ASN A 379 7.51 82.91 -76.38
CA ASN A 379 6.33 83.70 -76.75
C ASN A 379 6.28 83.86 -78.28
N SER A 380 5.08 83.78 -78.89
CA SER A 380 4.98 84.05 -80.33
C SER A 380 5.43 85.47 -80.64
N GLU A 381 5.09 86.45 -79.79
CA GLU A 381 5.56 87.84 -79.91
C GLU A 381 7.10 87.95 -80.00
N ASP A 382 7.87 87.15 -79.24
CA ASP A 382 9.33 87.16 -79.34
C ASP A 382 9.83 86.54 -80.66
N GLN A 383 9.12 85.54 -81.20
CA GLN A 383 9.42 84.94 -82.50
C GLN A 383 9.03 85.86 -83.66
N ASP A 384 7.86 86.47 -83.60
CA ASP A 384 7.32 87.41 -84.58
C ASP A 384 8.20 88.67 -84.64
N VAL A 385 8.61 89.23 -83.50
CA VAL A 385 9.58 90.35 -83.43
C VAL A 385 10.94 89.97 -84.02
N MET A 386 11.44 88.74 -83.81
CA MET A 386 12.66 88.28 -84.47
C MET A 386 12.50 88.09 -85.99
N LEU A 387 11.33 87.64 -86.45
CA LEU A 387 11.01 87.49 -87.87
C LEU A 387 10.82 88.83 -88.58
N ASP A 388 10.20 89.81 -87.92
CA ASP A 388 10.06 91.18 -88.41
C ASP A 388 11.42 91.89 -88.47
N ALA A 389 12.25 91.80 -87.43
CA ALA A 389 13.61 92.36 -87.44
C ALA A 389 14.50 91.72 -88.53
N LEU A 390 14.33 90.42 -88.79
CA LEU A 390 14.96 89.74 -89.93
C LEU A 390 14.38 90.26 -91.27
N GLY A 391 13.07 90.47 -91.35
CA GLY A 391 12.38 91.03 -92.52
C GLY A 391 12.83 92.46 -92.87
N GLU A 392 12.99 93.32 -91.86
CA GLU A 392 13.58 94.66 -92.03
C GLU A 392 15.01 94.58 -92.56
N LYS A 393 15.85 93.70 -91.98
CA LYS A 393 17.25 93.55 -92.42
C LYS A 393 17.36 92.99 -93.83
N VAL A 394 16.51 92.04 -94.20
CA VAL A 394 16.39 91.54 -95.58
C VAL A 394 15.96 92.65 -96.53
N ALA A 395 14.99 93.49 -96.13
CA ALA A 395 14.54 94.62 -96.94
C ALA A 395 15.60 95.72 -97.08
N GLU A 396 16.45 95.94 -96.08
CA GLU A 396 17.61 96.82 -96.16
C GLU A 396 18.63 96.32 -97.19
N VAL A 397 19.00 95.04 -97.13
CA VAL A 397 19.95 94.42 -98.08
C VAL A 397 19.37 94.40 -99.50
N HIS A 398 18.06 94.13 -99.65
CA HIS A 398 17.39 94.16 -100.95
C HIS A 398 17.46 95.55 -101.61
N ARG A 399 17.18 96.63 -100.85
CA ARG A 399 17.33 98.02 -101.34
C ARG A 399 18.78 98.36 -101.67
N ALA A 400 19.71 97.99 -100.79
CA ALA A 400 21.13 98.34 -100.95
C ALA A 400 21.82 97.60 -102.11
N CYS A 401 21.32 96.42 -102.52
CA CYS A 401 22.00 95.56 -103.48
C CYS A 401 21.22 95.27 -104.78
N VAL A 402 19.89 95.50 -104.85
CA VAL A 402 19.09 95.06 -106.02
C VAL A 402 18.29 96.19 -106.67
N ASP A 403 17.40 96.86 -105.92
CA ASP A 403 16.60 97.99 -106.40
C ASP A 403 16.21 98.89 -105.21
N ASP A 404 16.55 100.18 -105.29
CA ASP A 404 16.28 101.20 -104.24
C ASP A 404 14.78 101.47 -104.06
N ARG A 405 13.93 101.02 -105.00
CA ARG A 405 12.48 101.17 -104.94
C ARG A 405 11.86 100.34 -103.80
N VAL A 406 10.96 100.97 -103.05
CA VAL A 406 10.17 100.29 -102.02
C VAL A 406 9.15 99.36 -102.69
N THR A 407 9.54 98.09 -102.88
CA THR A 407 8.69 97.05 -103.48
C THR A 407 7.87 96.31 -102.41
N ASN A 408 6.58 96.07 -102.72
CA ASN A 408 5.65 95.29 -101.88
C ASN A 408 5.90 93.77 -101.96
N LEU A 409 7.15 93.36 -102.14
CA LEU A 409 7.57 91.95 -102.13
C LEU A 409 7.66 91.44 -100.69
N SER A 410 7.31 90.17 -100.47
CA SER A 410 7.51 89.49 -99.19
C SER A 410 9.01 89.29 -98.88
N THR A 411 9.33 88.98 -97.63
CA THR A 411 10.71 88.69 -97.19
C THR A 411 11.36 87.55 -98.00
N LEU A 412 10.58 86.52 -98.36
CA LEU A 412 11.07 85.40 -99.16
C LEU A 412 11.39 85.81 -100.61
N GLU A 413 10.52 86.61 -101.23
CA GLU A 413 10.73 87.11 -102.59
C GLU A 413 11.89 88.11 -102.66
N LYS A 414 12.09 88.92 -101.61
CA LYS A 414 13.26 89.80 -101.45
C LYS A 414 14.56 88.99 -101.35
N LEU A 415 14.57 87.89 -100.59
CA LEU A 415 15.70 86.96 -100.53
C LEU A 415 16.01 86.34 -101.90
N ALA A 416 15.01 85.79 -102.60
CA ALA A 416 15.19 85.24 -103.94
C ALA A 416 15.68 86.31 -104.97
N SER A 417 15.24 87.56 -104.80
CA SER A 417 15.68 88.70 -105.61
C SER A 417 17.16 89.06 -105.36
N ILE A 418 17.61 89.03 -104.09
CA ILE A 418 19.04 89.17 -103.72
C ILE A 418 19.87 88.02 -104.30
N GLU A 419 19.41 86.77 -104.14
CA GLU A 419 20.10 85.57 -104.61
C GLU A 419 20.29 85.57 -106.14
N ASN A 420 19.27 85.95 -106.90
CA ASN A 420 19.35 86.10 -108.34
C ASN A 420 20.29 87.23 -108.77
N HIS A 421 20.25 88.39 -108.10
CA HIS A 421 21.17 89.50 -108.39
C HIS A 421 22.64 89.10 -108.11
N LEU A 422 22.89 88.45 -106.97
CA LEU A 422 24.22 87.98 -106.58
C LEU A 422 24.75 86.93 -107.56
N SER A 423 23.89 86.05 -108.07
CA SER A 423 24.22 85.08 -109.13
C SER A 423 24.66 85.77 -110.43
N VAL A 424 23.95 86.82 -110.86
CA VAL A 424 24.32 87.62 -112.05
C VAL A 424 25.66 88.34 -111.85
N LEU A 425 25.91 88.91 -110.66
CA LEU A 425 27.20 89.54 -110.35
C LEU A 425 28.37 88.54 -110.37
N LEU A 426 28.18 87.33 -109.84
CA LEU A 426 29.21 86.28 -109.89
C LEU A 426 29.50 85.85 -111.34
N GLN A 427 28.46 85.65 -112.17
CA GLN A 427 28.64 85.30 -113.58
C GLN A 427 29.33 86.44 -114.38
N SER A 428 29.08 87.70 -114.02
CA SER A 428 29.81 88.86 -114.55
C SER A 428 31.27 88.94 -114.05
N LEU A 429 31.60 88.34 -112.91
CA LEU A 429 32.96 88.31 -112.37
C LEU A 429 33.80 87.19 -112.99
N GLU A 430 33.20 86.02 -113.24
CA GLU A 430 33.83 84.87 -113.92
C GLU A 430 34.13 85.14 -115.40
N SER A 431 33.37 86.02 -116.05
CA SER A 431 33.55 86.39 -117.47
C SER A 431 34.53 87.54 -117.71
N MET A 432 35.21 88.04 -116.67
CA MET A 432 36.19 89.13 -116.79
C MET A 432 37.49 88.69 -117.50
N PRO A 433 37.96 89.40 -118.54
CA PRO A 433 39.20 89.07 -119.25
C PRO A 433 40.45 89.06 -118.34
N GLU A 434 41.25 87.99 -118.44
CA GLU A 434 42.41 87.75 -117.57
C GLU A 434 43.44 88.89 -117.58
N GLU A 435 43.64 89.56 -118.71
CA GLU A 435 44.53 90.71 -118.83
C GLU A 435 44.11 91.89 -117.94
N SER A 436 42.80 92.15 -117.85
CA SER A 436 42.23 93.20 -116.99
C SER A 436 42.42 92.84 -115.52
N VAL A 437 42.17 91.57 -115.16
CA VAL A 437 42.40 91.05 -113.81
C VAL A 437 43.88 91.11 -113.43
N ALA A 438 44.79 90.80 -114.34
CA ALA A 438 46.23 90.88 -114.15
C ALA A 438 46.71 92.34 -113.98
N MET A 439 46.20 93.27 -114.78
CA MET A 439 46.48 94.69 -114.65
C MET A 439 45.99 95.26 -113.32
N MET A 440 44.76 94.92 -112.91
CA MET A 440 44.17 95.39 -111.65
C MET A 440 44.90 94.83 -110.42
N LYS A 441 45.33 93.56 -110.44
CA LYS A 441 46.24 92.99 -109.42
C LYS A 441 47.55 93.78 -109.34
N LYS A 442 48.18 94.06 -110.48
CA LYS A 442 49.45 94.81 -110.57
C LYS A 442 49.34 96.24 -110.02
N ILE A 443 48.21 96.92 -110.25
CA ILE A 443 47.89 98.23 -109.68
C ILE A 443 47.73 98.13 -108.16
N LYS A 444 46.86 97.25 -107.66
CA LYS A 444 46.57 97.09 -106.23
C LYS A 444 47.81 96.71 -105.39
N ASP A 445 48.70 95.88 -105.95
CA ASP A 445 50.00 95.61 -105.32
C ASP A 445 50.95 96.82 -105.37
N SER A 446 50.88 97.68 -106.40
CA SER A 446 51.67 98.91 -106.44
C SER A 446 51.24 99.90 -105.34
N GLU A 447 49.93 100.06 -105.12
CA GLU A 447 49.37 100.91 -104.06
C GLU A 447 49.70 100.36 -102.67
N ARG A 448 49.54 99.05 -102.45
CA ARG A 448 49.92 98.38 -101.20
C ARG A 448 51.40 98.59 -100.87
N ARG A 449 52.28 98.56 -101.88
CA ARG A 449 53.71 98.87 -101.73
C ARG A 449 53.99 100.35 -101.47
N LYS A 450 53.18 101.27 -102.04
CA LYS A 450 53.29 102.73 -101.79
C LYS A 450 52.88 103.09 -100.35
N LEU A 451 51.72 102.62 -99.89
CA LEU A 451 51.21 102.86 -98.54
C LEU A 451 52.18 102.38 -97.45
N LEU A 452 52.82 101.22 -97.66
CA LEU A 452 53.83 100.67 -96.74
C LEU A 452 55.12 101.50 -96.67
N ARG A 453 55.49 102.20 -97.76
CA ARG A 453 56.62 103.15 -97.77
C ARG A 453 56.25 104.43 -97.02
N GLU A 454 55.10 105.03 -97.35
CA GLU A 454 54.63 106.25 -96.69
C GLU A 454 54.47 106.09 -95.17
N GLN A 455 53.98 104.94 -94.70
CA GLN A 455 53.90 104.69 -93.25
C GLN A 455 55.28 104.60 -92.59
N ARG A 456 56.27 103.98 -93.24
CA ARG A 456 57.65 103.91 -92.72
C ARG A 456 58.30 105.30 -92.65
N GLU A 457 58.10 106.14 -93.67
CA GLU A 457 58.60 107.51 -93.69
C GLU A 457 57.93 108.35 -92.60
N LYS A 458 56.59 108.30 -92.49
CA LYS A 458 55.81 108.98 -91.44
C LYS A 458 56.12 108.48 -90.01
N GLN A 459 56.64 107.25 -89.84
CA GLN A 459 57.18 106.78 -88.55
C GLN A 459 58.58 107.35 -88.27
N LYS A 460 59.48 107.33 -89.27
CA LYS A 460 60.85 107.84 -89.14
C LYS A 460 60.87 109.33 -88.81
N GLU A 461 60.06 110.12 -89.51
CA GLU A 461 59.91 111.56 -89.31
C GLU A 461 59.35 111.91 -87.93
N ARG A 462 58.41 111.12 -87.39
CA ARG A 462 57.88 111.31 -86.02
C ARG A 462 58.95 111.09 -84.96
N MET A 463 59.83 110.12 -85.15
CA MET A 463 60.93 109.80 -84.23
C MET A 463 62.02 110.88 -84.27
N GLU A 464 62.35 111.37 -85.46
CA GLU A 464 63.28 112.49 -85.70
C GLU A 464 62.77 113.78 -85.03
N ARG A 465 61.50 114.17 -85.26
CA ARG A 465 60.84 115.31 -84.60
C ARG A 465 60.64 115.13 -83.08
N TYR A 466 60.77 113.93 -82.52
CA TYR A 466 60.78 113.69 -81.08
C TYR A 466 62.16 113.95 -80.47
N LEU A 467 63.21 113.47 -81.13
CA LEU A 467 64.60 113.66 -80.74
C LEU A 467 64.97 115.16 -80.76
N GLU A 468 64.56 115.87 -81.82
CA GLU A 468 64.78 117.30 -81.99
C GLU A 468 64.16 118.15 -80.85
N ARG A 469 62.98 117.77 -80.35
CA ARG A 469 62.33 118.45 -79.20
C ARG A 469 63.09 118.23 -77.90
N SER A 470 63.52 116.99 -77.62
CA SER A 470 64.27 116.69 -76.39
C SER A 470 65.62 117.44 -76.32
N LEU A 471 66.24 117.70 -77.47
CA LEU A 471 67.45 118.53 -77.62
C LEU A 471 67.17 120.05 -77.56
N ALA A 472 65.92 120.48 -77.66
CA ALA A 472 65.50 121.88 -77.58
C ALA A 472 65.06 122.27 -76.16
N ASP A 473 64.25 121.45 -75.50
CA ASP A 473 63.74 121.76 -74.15
C ASP A 473 64.84 121.70 -73.09
N SER A 474 65.81 120.79 -73.24
CA SER A 474 67.02 120.73 -72.42
C SER A 474 67.89 122.00 -72.50
N LYS A 475 67.80 122.78 -73.59
CA LYS A 475 68.49 124.08 -73.72
C LYS A 475 67.74 125.24 -73.05
N LYS A 476 66.40 125.19 -73.00
CA LYS A 476 65.59 126.28 -72.42
C LYS A 476 65.71 126.37 -70.90
N ILE A 477 65.80 125.22 -70.21
CA ILE A 477 65.84 125.17 -68.73
C ILE A 477 67.05 125.93 -68.16
N VAL A 478 68.17 125.99 -68.90
CA VAL A 478 69.40 126.72 -68.49
C VAL A 478 69.22 128.24 -68.54
N SER A 479 68.23 128.77 -69.28
CA SER A 479 68.03 130.21 -69.52
C SER A 479 67.05 130.91 -68.57
N HIS A 480 66.70 130.29 -67.44
CA HIS A 480 65.66 130.79 -66.51
C HIS A 480 66.02 130.70 -65.01
N PHE A 481 67.29 130.95 -64.70
CA PHE A 481 67.72 131.47 -63.38
C PHE A 481 68.68 132.66 -63.61
N PRO A 482 68.62 133.73 -62.79
CA PRO A 482 69.47 134.91 -62.91
C PRO A 482 70.88 134.72 -62.34
#